data_AF-A0A496U4A6-F1
#
_entry.id   AF-A0A496U4A6-F1
#
_cell.length_a   1.000
_cell.length_b   1.000
_cell.length_c   1.000
_cell.angle_alpha   90.00
_cell.angle_beta   90.00
_cell.angle_gamma   90.00
#
_symmetry.space_group_name_H-M   'P 1'
#
loop_
_entity.id
_entity.type
_entity.pdbx_description
1 polymer ?
#
loop_
_entity_poly.entity_id
_entity_poly.type
_entity_poly.pdbx_seq_one_letter_code
_entity_poly.pdbx_strand_id
1 'polypeptide(L)' 'MPVPTIWSWVYQYSVGGAIFLFGLYLALRSDSPDMKGKYRVGIILMLIGGFLFYALLHLAFQTVMPRL' A
#
# COMPACT_ATOMS: atom_id res chain seq x y z
N MET A 1 13.39 15.94 16.29
CA MET A 1 12.55 15.99 15.07
C MET A 1 11.12 16.27 15.53
N PRO A 2 10.35 17.13 14.85
CA PRO A 2 8.97 17.41 15.25
C PRO A 2 8.18 16.10 15.32
N VAL A 3 7.38 15.94 16.36
CA VAL A 3 6.50 14.77 16.53
C VAL A 3 5.56 14.75 15.32
N PRO A 4 5.48 13.64 14.55
CA PRO A 4 4.57 13.57 13.43
C PRO A 4 3.15 13.75 13.96
N THR A 5 2.47 14.77 13.46
CA THR A 5 1.07 15.03 13.80
C THR A 5 0.19 13.99 13.11
N ILE A 6 -1.03 13.79 13.61
CA ILE A 6 -2.04 12.93 12.95
C ILE A 6 -2.17 13.27 11.47
N TRP A 7 -2.04 14.54 11.09
CA TRP A 7 -2.07 15.00 9.71
C TRP A 7 -0.90 14.49 8.85
N SER A 8 0.28 14.31 9.44
CA SER A 8 1.42 13.68 8.75
C SER A 8 1.12 12.22 8.42
N TRP A 9 0.40 11.52 9.30
CA TRP A 9 0.05 10.10 9.11
C TRP A 9 -1.02 9.99 8.04
N VAL A 10 -2.08 10.79 8.15
CA VAL A 10 -3.13 10.88 7.12
C VAL A 10 -2.49 11.16 5.76
N TYR A 11 -1.60 12.15 5.66
CA TYR A 11 -0.90 12.46 4.42
C TYR A 11 -0.10 11.26 3.88
N GLN A 12 0.73 10.61 4.70
CA GLN A 12 1.54 9.46 4.26
C GLN A 12 0.67 8.30 3.75
N TYR A 13 -0.38 7.92 4.49
CA TYR A 13 -1.25 6.81 4.09
C TYR A 13 -2.15 7.16 2.91
N SER A 14 -2.66 8.39 2.84
CA SER A 14 -3.47 8.85 1.70
C SER A 14 -2.65 8.94 0.41
N VAL A 15 -1.46 9.53 0.46
CA VAL A 15 -0.57 9.66 -0.71
C VAL A 15 -0.04 8.28 -1.13
N GLY A 16 0.43 7.48 -0.17
CA GLY A 16 0.88 6.11 -0.45
C GLY A 16 -0.23 5.24 -1.03
N GLY A 17 -1.45 5.34 -0.49
CA GLY A 17 -2.63 4.66 -1.00
C GLY A 17 -3.01 5.10 -2.41
N ALA A 18 -2.97 6.41 -2.70
CA ALA A 18 -3.24 6.93 -4.04
C ALA A 18 -2.23 6.42 -5.07
N ILE A 19 -0.93 6.41 -4.73
CA ILE A 19 0.13 5.86 -5.58
C ILE A 19 -0.09 4.36 -5.81
N PHE A 20 -0.41 3.60 -4.75
CA PHE A 20 -0.71 2.17 -4.86
C PHE A 20 -1.90 1.91 -5.79
N LEU A 21 -3.02 2.62 -5.61
CA LEU A 21 -4.20 2.46 -6.46
C LEU A 21 -3.92 2.83 -7.91
N PHE A 22 -3.13 3.87 -8.15
CA PHE A 22 -2.70 4.25 -9.50
C PHE A 22 -1.81 3.18 -10.14
N GLY A 23 -0.84 2.63 -9.42
CA GLY A 23 0.00 1.53 -9.88
C GLY A 23 -0.81 0.25 -10.15
N LEU A 24 -1.76 -0.08 -9.27
CA LEU A 24 -2.67 -1.19 -9.46
C LEU A 24 -3.55 -0.99 -10.70
N TYR A 25 -4.07 0.22 -10.92
CA TYR A 25 -4.82 0.56 -12.13
C TYR A 25 -3.99 0.36 -13.39
N LEU A 26 -2.74 0.82 -13.42
CA LEU A 26 -1.82 0.60 -14.54
C LEU A 26 -1.54 -0.90 -14.75
N ALA A 27 -1.31 -1.65 -13.68
CA ALA A 27 -1.10 -3.09 -13.76
C ALA A 27 -2.33 -3.82 -14.33
N LEU A 28 -3.54 -3.43 -13.93
CA LEU A 28 -4.79 -3.98 -14.44
C LEU A 28 -5.04 -3.64 -15.91
N ARG A 29 -4.54 -2.49 -16.38
CA ARG A 29 -4.59 -2.08 -17.79
C ARG A 29 -3.42 -2.58 -18.61
N SER A 30 -2.39 -3.14 -17.98
CA SER A 30 -1.25 -3.68 -18.70
C SER A 30 -1.67 -4.90 -19.54
N ASP A 31 -1.07 -5.05 -20.71
CA ASP A 31 -1.30 -6.21 -21.59
C ASP A 31 -0.57 -7.48 -21.09
N SER A 32 -0.19 -7.52 -19.80
CA SER A 32 0.49 -8.67 -19.22
C SER A 32 -0.39 -9.93 -19.28
N PRO A 33 0.13 -11.07 -19.79
CA PRO A 33 -0.59 -12.34 -19.80
C PRO A 33 -1.09 -12.75 -18.42
N ASP A 34 -0.31 -12.48 -17.37
CA ASP A 34 -0.62 -12.87 -15.99
C ASP A 34 -1.85 -12.13 -15.45
N MET A 35 -2.06 -10.88 -15.88
CA MET A 35 -3.20 -10.04 -15.48
C MET A 35 -4.48 -10.34 -16.27
N LYS A 36 -4.40 -11.12 -17.34
CA LYS A 36 -5.55 -11.59 -18.13
C LYS A 36 -5.90 -13.06 -17.87
N GLY A 37 -5.00 -13.80 -17.22
CA GLY A 37 -5.15 -15.22 -16.97
C GLY A 37 -5.95 -15.58 -15.72
N LYS A 38 -6.03 -16.89 -15.47
CA LYS A 38 -6.72 -17.52 -14.31
C LYS A 38 -6.22 -16.99 -12.96
N TYR A 39 -4.98 -16.50 -12.89
CA TYR A 39 -4.33 -16.05 -11.66
C TYR A 39 -4.55 -14.56 -11.33
N ARG A 40 -5.22 -13.79 -12.20
CA ARG A 40 -5.46 -12.35 -12.03
C ARG A 40 -5.95 -11.99 -10.62
N VAL A 41 -6.98 -12.69 -10.14
CA VAL A 41 -7.58 -12.44 -8.82
C VAL A 41 -6.57 -12.68 -7.70
N GLY A 42 -5.80 -13.78 -7.79
CA GLY A 42 -4.77 -14.09 -6.81
C GLY A 42 -3.67 -13.03 -6.75
N ILE A 43 -3.23 -12.53 -7.90
CA ILE A 43 -2.22 -11.47 -7.97
C ILE A 43 -2.75 -10.16 -7.38
N ILE A 44 -3.98 -9.76 -7.70
CA ILE A 44 -4.61 -8.57 -7.13
C ILE A 44 -4.73 -8.70 -5.61
N LEU A 45 -5.20 -9.85 -5.11
CA LEU A 45 -5.29 -10.11 -3.68
C LEU A 45 -3.93 -10.09 -3.01
N MET A 46 -2.88 -10.62 -3.65
CA MET A 46 -1.52 -10.57 -3.16
C MET A 46 -0.99 -9.13 -3.08
N LEU A 47 -1.25 -8.31 -4.10
CA LEU A 47 -0.83 -6.90 -4.12
C LEU A 47 -1.55 -6.08 -3.04
N ILE A 48 -2.87 -6.22 -2.94
CA ILE A 48 -3.67 -5.54 -1.91
C ILE A 48 -3.27 -6.02 -0.52
N GLY A 49 -3.12 -7.34 -0.34
CA GLY A 49 -2.70 -7.95 0.92
C GLY A 49 -1.31 -7.49 1.35
N GLY A 50 -0.35 -7.44 0.42
CA GLY A 50 1.00 -6.94 0.68
C GLY A 50 1.01 -5.46 1.07
N PHE A 51 0.24 -4.62 0.39
CA PHE A 51 0.09 -3.21 0.76
C PHE A 51 -0.52 -3.03 2.15
N LEU A 52 -1.61 -3.74 2.46
CA LEU A 52 -2.25 -3.69 3.78
C LEU A 52 -1.34 -4.21 4.88
N PHE A 53 -0.62 -5.31 4.63
CA PHE A 53 0.34 -5.87 5.57
C PHE A 53 1.46 -4.87 5.89
N TYR A 54 2.04 -4.24 4.87
CA TYR A 54 3.02 -3.17 5.06
C TYR A 54 2.45 -1.98 5.84
N ALA A 55 1.26 -1.50 5.47
CA ALA A 55 0.64 -0.35 6.15
C ALA A 55 0.39 -0.62 7.64
N LEU A 56 -0.07 -1.84 7.98
CA LEU A 56 -0.26 -2.29 9.35
C LEU A 56 1.07 -2.41 10.12
N LEU A 57 2.09 -3.02 9.51
CA LEU A 57 3.42 -3.13 10.10
C LEU A 57 4.01 -1.76 10.38
N HIS A 58 3.95 -0.86 9.41
CA HIS A 58 4.43 0.50 9.54
C HIS A 58 3.68 1.25 10.67
N LEU A 59 2.36 1.11 10.74
CA LEU A 59 1.55 1.70 11.81
C LEU A 59 1.93 1.13 13.18
N ALA A 60 2.14 -0.19 13.27
CA ALA A 60 2.56 -0.86 14.49
C ALA A 60 3.95 -0.36 14.95
N PHE A 61 4.91 -0.22 14.04
CA PHE A 61 6.22 0.34 14.36
C PHE A 61 6.15 1.79 14.82
N GLN A 62 5.35 2.64 14.18
CA GLN A 62 5.21 4.04 14.59
C GLN A 62 4.50 4.19 15.94
N THR A 63 3.59 3.29 16.29
CA THR A 63 2.87 3.33 17.59
C THR A 63 3.69 2.73 18.73
N VAL A 64 4.45 1.66 18.48
CA VAL A 64 5.25 0.97 19.51
C VAL A 64 6.63 1.61 19.69
N MET A 65 7.23 2.15 18.63
CA MET A 65 8.57 2.74 18.64
C MET A 65 8.61 4.11 17.92
N PRO A 66 7.93 5.14 18.45
CA PRO A 66 7.84 6.46 17.79
C PRO A 66 9.16 7.26 17.73
N ARG A 67 10.28 6.72 18.23
CA ARG A 67 11.55 7.44 18.44
C ARG A 67 12.81 6.70 17.99
N LEU A 68 12.68 5.52 17.39
CA LEU A 68 13.79 4.81 16.75
C LEU A 68 13.98 5.28 15.31
#